data_AF-A0A843FC05-F1
#
_entry.id   AF-A0A843FC05-F1
#
_cell.length_a   1.000
_cell.length_b   1.000
_cell.length_c   1.000
_cell.angle_alpha   90.00
_cell.angle_beta   90.00
_cell.angle_gamma   90.00
#
_symmetry.space_group_name_H-M   'P 1'
#
loop_
_entity.id
_entity.type
_entity.pdbx_description
1 polymer ?
#
loop_
_entity_poly.entity_id
_entity_poly.type
_entity_poly.pdbx_seq_one_letter_code
_entity_poly.pdbx_strand_id
1 'polypeptide(L)'
;MVSNKAERKKRKIDPRLYINESASVISLMSSEITSGSSLDAAVRKVASEGPKNTSKMFRELVCKVDCKAESDIRESLLALISDFPEGLSSFRRALFMTVSASDALTQNDKLRIMKDATDVVLQGIRQTGESYISKLQFPCMAVFGIGIMVPMIVLSLAPMLGIGGMFKLPAGFDESTIRMVVLFLVPLSIIAVILSIKDKNPFMDTKGDWNDLWRVAPGIIAFPVAYLMIGNGFDMRTSMVVSAIVGSLAIYLSVNGIVRKEKERVKVEKGIRNSLFDLGNRMVTGENF
;
A
#
# COMPACT_ATOMS: atom_id res chain seq x y z
N MET A 1 -45.49 1.10 11.48
CA MET A 1 -45.32 1.16 10.02
C MET A 1 -45.06 2.60 9.64
N VAL A 2 -44.24 2.82 8.60
CA VAL A 2 -43.78 4.11 8.04
C VAL A 2 -42.41 4.59 8.56
N SER A 3 -41.40 4.11 7.82
CA SER A 3 -40.35 4.93 7.22
C SER A 3 -39.39 5.70 8.13
N ASN A 4 -38.32 5.02 8.55
CA ASN A 4 -37.02 5.70 8.66
C ASN A 4 -35.87 4.76 8.26
N LYS A 5 -35.98 4.19 7.06
CA LYS A 5 -34.79 3.80 6.27
C LYS A 5 -34.18 5.10 5.72
N ALA A 6 -33.72 5.97 6.61
CA ALA A 6 -32.83 7.05 6.21
C ALA A 6 -31.62 6.37 5.59
N GLU A 7 -31.31 6.73 4.35
CA GLU A 7 -30.21 6.25 3.55
C GLU A 7 -28.95 6.12 4.41
N ARG A 8 -28.59 4.89 4.82
CA ARG A 8 -27.23 4.58 5.23
C ARG A 8 -26.38 4.80 3.98
N LYS A 9 -25.92 6.04 3.81
CA LYS A 9 -24.90 6.42 2.84
C LYS A 9 -23.73 5.46 3.07
N LYS A 10 -23.65 4.39 2.27
CA LYS A 10 -22.65 3.34 2.41
C LYS A 10 -21.30 4.04 2.47
N ARG A 11 -20.68 4.04 3.65
CA ARG A 11 -19.32 4.54 3.81
C ARG A 11 -18.48 3.72 2.85
N LYS A 12 -17.80 4.39 1.91
CA LYS A 12 -16.80 3.73 1.07
C LYS A 12 -15.63 3.41 1.99
N ILE A 13 -15.67 2.22 2.60
CA ILE A 13 -14.59 1.67 3.40
C ILE A 13 -13.61 1.07 2.38
N ASP A 14 -12.45 1.71 2.21
CA ASP A 14 -11.41 1.16 1.34
C ASP A 14 -10.78 -0.08 2.02
N PRO A 15 -10.96 -1.30 1.48
CA PRO A 15 -10.53 -2.52 2.15
C PRO A 15 -9.05 -2.53 2.49
N ARG A 16 -8.23 -1.95 1.61
CA ARG A 16 -6.75 -1.92 1.68
C ARG A 16 -6.25 -1.28 2.97
N LEU A 17 -6.92 -0.22 3.43
CA LEU A 17 -6.48 0.55 4.60
C LEU A 17 -6.66 -0.21 5.92
N TYR A 18 -7.59 -1.15 5.97
CA TYR A 18 -7.95 -1.87 7.20
C TYR A 18 -7.31 -3.27 7.27
N ILE A 19 -6.86 -3.84 6.14
CA ILE A 19 -6.19 -5.15 6.13
C ILE A 19 -4.92 -5.12 6.99
N ASN A 20 -4.09 -4.08 6.85
CA ASN A 20 -2.85 -3.95 7.64
C ASN A 20 -3.11 -3.74 9.13
N GLU A 21 -4.17 -3.03 9.46
CA GLU A 21 -4.52 -2.67 10.84
C GLU A 21 -5.29 -3.79 11.56
N SER A 22 -5.89 -4.71 10.80
CA SER A 22 -6.79 -5.76 11.31
C SER A 22 -6.15 -6.64 12.39
N ALA A 23 -4.91 -7.10 12.18
CA ALA A 23 -4.21 -7.94 13.14
C ALA A 23 -3.98 -7.21 14.47
N SER A 24 -3.50 -5.96 14.40
CA SER A 24 -3.27 -5.13 15.60
C SER A 24 -4.56 -4.88 16.37
N VAL A 25 -5.67 -4.66 15.67
CA VAL A 25 -6.99 -4.44 16.29
C VAL A 25 -7.46 -5.69 17.02
N ILE A 26 -7.40 -6.86 16.38
CA ILE A 26 -7.77 -8.13 17.02
C ILE A 26 -6.85 -8.43 18.20
N SER A 27 -5.54 -8.14 18.12
CA SER A 27 -4.63 -8.31 19.24
C SER A 27 -4.97 -7.39 20.43
N LEU A 28 -5.33 -6.13 20.19
CA LEU A 28 -5.77 -5.21 21.25
C LEU A 28 -7.07 -5.69 21.91
N MET A 29 -8.05 -6.12 21.11
CA MET A 29 -9.30 -6.67 21.65
C MET A 29 -9.08 -7.98 22.39
N SER A 30 -8.18 -8.83 21.89
CA SER A 30 -7.78 -10.07 22.54
C SER A 30 -7.21 -9.80 23.93
N SER A 31 -6.29 -8.84 24.05
CA SER A 31 -5.70 -8.46 25.33
C SER A 31 -6.76 -8.05 26.35
N GLU A 32 -7.78 -7.29 25.94
CA GLU A 32 -8.83 -6.83 26.85
C GLU A 32 -9.80 -7.95 27.21
N ILE A 33 -10.29 -8.71 26.24
CA ILE A 33 -11.27 -9.77 26.47
C ILE A 33 -10.67 -10.91 27.30
N THR A 34 -9.39 -11.23 27.07
CA THR A 34 -8.67 -12.23 27.87
C THR A 34 -8.31 -11.72 29.27
N SER A 35 -8.18 -10.41 29.49
CA SER A 35 -8.05 -9.88 30.86
C SER A 35 -9.34 -9.94 31.69
N GLY A 36 -10.45 -10.37 31.09
CA GLY A 36 -11.76 -10.48 31.75
C GLY A 36 -12.63 -9.22 31.66
N SER A 37 -12.20 -8.22 30.89
CA SER A 37 -12.98 -7.00 30.66
C SER A 37 -14.19 -7.23 29.73
N SER A 38 -15.09 -6.24 29.67
CA SER A 38 -16.26 -6.26 28.79
C SER A 38 -15.89 -5.96 27.33
N LEU A 39 -16.78 -6.34 26.40
CA LEU A 39 -16.64 -5.99 24.98
C LEU A 39 -16.55 -4.46 24.77
N ASP A 40 -17.25 -3.68 25.59
CA ASP A 40 -17.19 -2.22 25.58
C ASP A 40 -15.78 -1.70 25.89
N ALA A 41 -15.12 -2.24 26.94
CA ALA A 41 -13.74 -1.88 27.27
C ALA A 41 -12.78 -2.20 26.11
N ALA A 42 -12.93 -3.37 25.46
CA ALA A 42 -12.14 -3.75 24.30
C ALA A 42 -12.32 -2.79 23.11
N VAL A 43 -13.56 -2.41 22.81
CA VAL A 43 -13.89 -1.45 21.73
C VAL A 43 -13.33 -0.06 22.03
N ARG A 44 -13.46 0.40 23.28
CA ARG A 44 -12.89 1.68 23.74
C ARG A 44 -11.37 1.69 23.67
N LYS A 45 -10.70 0.58 23.99
CA LYS A 45 -9.24 0.47 23.85
C LYS A 45 -8.78 0.56 22.41
N VAL A 46 -9.47 -0.11 21.48
CA VAL A 46 -9.19 0.05 20.04
C VAL A 46 -9.43 1.50 19.59
N ALA A 47 -10.44 2.18 20.14
CA ALA A 47 -10.69 3.58 19.86
C ALA A 47 -9.56 4.50 20.38
N SER A 48 -8.97 4.22 21.55
CA SER A 48 -7.90 5.05 22.13
C SER A 48 -6.52 4.76 21.53
N GLU A 49 -6.13 3.49 21.50
CA GLU A 49 -4.77 2.98 21.22
C GLU A 49 -4.63 2.31 19.85
N GLY A 50 -5.73 2.14 19.12
CA GLY A 50 -5.71 1.45 17.84
C GLY A 50 -4.98 2.20 16.72
N PRO A 51 -4.69 1.51 15.61
CA PRO A 51 -4.12 2.11 14.40
C PRO A 51 -4.95 3.27 13.82
N LYS A 52 -4.35 4.14 13.00
CA LYS A 52 -4.93 5.45 12.64
C LYS A 52 -6.30 5.38 11.97
N ASN A 53 -6.56 4.43 11.08
CA ASN A 53 -7.82 4.37 10.35
C ASN A 53 -8.91 3.68 11.19
N THR A 54 -8.55 2.56 11.82
CA THR A 54 -9.47 1.77 12.63
C THR A 54 -9.82 2.45 13.94
N SER A 55 -8.88 3.13 14.61
CA SER A 55 -9.18 3.93 15.82
C SER A 55 -10.18 5.04 15.54
N LYS A 56 -10.08 5.74 14.40
CA LYS A 56 -11.07 6.76 13.99
C LYS A 56 -12.45 6.14 13.80
N MET A 57 -12.52 5.00 13.09
CA MET A 57 -13.77 4.28 12.89
C MET A 57 -14.41 3.83 14.21
N PHE A 58 -13.61 3.29 15.13
CA PHE A 58 -14.07 2.84 16.45
C PHE A 58 -14.42 4.03 17.37
N ARG A 59 -13.69 5.14 17.31
CA ARG A 59 -14.06 6.39 18.02
C ARG A 59 -15.40 6.93 17.57
N GLU A 60 -15.66 6.92 16.26
CA GLU A 60 -16.96 7.36 15.74
C GLU A 60 -18.09 6.42 16.18
N LEU A 61 -17.83 5.11 16.26
CA LEU A 61 -18.77 4.15 16.82
C LEU A 61 -19.05 4.44 18.31
N VAL A 62 -18.00 4.56 19.13
CA VAL A 62 -18.14 4.87 20.57
C VAL A 62 -18.87 6.21 20.77
N CYS A 63 -18.53 7.23 19.97
CA CYS A 63 -19.17 8.54 20.02
C CYS A 63 -20.68 8.46 19.73
N LYS A 64 -21.12 7.64 18.77
CA LYS A 64 -22.55 7.45 18.49
C LYS A 64 -23.30 6.80 19.65
N VAL A 65 -22.67 5.83 20.32
CA VAL A 65 -23.25 5.15 21.47
C VAL A 65 -23.32 6.11 22.67
N ASP A 66 -22.23 6.82 22.96
CA ASP A 66 -22.17 7.80 24.05
C ASP A 66 -23.17 8.96 23.84
N CYS A 67 -23.44 9.35 22.59
CA CYS A 67 -24.46 10.36 22.24
C CYS A 67 -25.90 9.79 22.20
N LYS A 68 -26.13 8.54 22.61
CA LYS A 68 -27.44 7.84 22.53
C LYS A 68 -28.06 7.79 21.12
N ALA A 69 -27.24 7.91 20.08
CA ALA A 69 -27.72 7.73 18.69
C ALA A 69 -27.94 6.23 18.38
N GLU A 70 -27.23 5.34 19.07
CA GLU A 70 -27.38 3.89 19.01
C GLU A 70 -27.42 3.33 20.45
N SER A 71 -28.17 2.25 20.70
CA SER A 71 -28.53 1.76 22.05
C SER A 71 -27.45 0.92 22.75
N ASP A 72 -26.62 0.20 22.00
CA ASP A 72 -25.63 -0.73 22.55
C ASP A 72 -24.39 -0.80 21.65
N ILE A 73 -23.19 -0.78 22.28
CA ILE A 73 -21.89 -0.95 21.64
C ILE A 73 -21.88 -2.23 20.80
N ARG A 74 -22.47 -3.31 21.32
CA ARG A 74 -22.52 -4.60 20.63
C ARG A 74 -23.31 -4.50 19.33
N GLU A 75 -24.50 -3.93 19.38
CA GLU A 75 -25.36 -3.79 18.21
C GLU A 75 -24.74 -2.86 17.17
N SER A 76 -24.15 -1.74 17.61
CA SER A 76 -23.37 -0.81 16.79
C SER A 76 -22.19 -1.47 16.11
N LEU A 77 -21.44 -2.31 16.83
CA LEU A 77 -20.30 -3.04 16.32
C LEU A 77 -20.74 -4.09 15.29
N LEU A 78 -21.80 -4.86 15.56
CA LEU A 78 -22.34 -5.83 14.61
C LEU A 78 -22.87 -5.15 13.34
N ALA A 79 -23.50 -3.98 13.48
CA ALA A 79 -23.92 -3.16 12.34
C ALA A 79 -22.73 -2.67 11.51
N LEU A 80 -21.67 -2.21 12.16
CA LEU A 80 -20.43 -1.78 11.49
C LEU A 80 -19.75 -2.94 10.74
N ILE A 81 -19.64 -4.10 11.39
CA ILE A 81 -19.06 -5.34 10.82
C ILE A 81 -19.86 -5.80 9.61
N SER A 82 -21.20 -5.69 9.66
CA SER A 82 -22.08 -6.09 8.56
C SER A 82 -21.94 -5.19 7.32
N ASP A 83 -21.55 -3.92 7.53
CA ASP A 83 -21.32 -2.95 6.46
C ASP A 83 -19.92 -3.11 5.80
N PHE A 84 -19.08 -4.06 6.25
CA PHE A 84 -17.75 -4.27 5.66
C PHE A 84 -17.81 -4.90 4.26
N PRO A 85 -16.99 -4.41 3.31
CA PRO A 85 -16.87 -4.98 1.97
C PRO A 85 -16.27 -6.39 1.98
N GLU A 86 -16.50 -7.14 0.91
CA GLU A 86 -16.02 -8.54 0.76
C GLU A 86 -14.49 -8.67 0.89
N GLY A 87 -13.74 -7.64 0.49
CA GLY A 87 -12.27 -7.60 0.64
C GLY A 87 -11.79 -7.60 2.10
N LEU A 88 -12.67 -7.40 3.08
CA LEU A 88 -12.39 -7.46 4.52
C LEU A 88 -13.06 -8.68 5.18
N SER A 89 -13.41 -9.72 4.41
CA SER A 89 -14.14 -10.90 4.92
C SER A 89 -13.45 -11.59 6.10
N SER A 90 -12.12 -11.75 6.07
CA SER A 90 -11.35 -12.34 7.18
C SER A 90 -11.39 -11.47 8.44
N PHE A 91 -11.27 -10.15 8.28
CA PHE A 91 -11.37 -9.21 9.41
C PHE A 91 -12.79 -9.18 9.99
N ARG A 92 -13.80 -9.17 9.12
CA ARG A 92 -15.21 -9.29 9.49
C ARG A 92 -15.45 -10.55 10.30
N ARG A 93 -14.92 -11.70 9.85
CA ARG A 93 -15.07 -12.98 10.53
C ARG A 93 -14.40 -12.99 11.89
N ALA A 94 -13.18 -12.47 11.99
CA ALA A 94 -12.48 -12.38 13.27
C ALA A 94 -13.19 -11.46 14.26
N LEU A 95 -13.72 -10.31 13.82
CA LEU A 95 -14.51 -9.44 14.70
C LEU A 95 -15.78 -10.13 15.21
N PHE A 96 -16.50 -10.88 14.36
CA PHE A 96 -17.61 -11.71 14.84
C PHE A 96 -17.17 -12.74 15.87
N MET A 97 -16.03 -13.41 15.66
CA MET A 97 -15.46 -14.35 16.62
C MET A 97 -15.07 -13.65 17.93
N THR A 98 -14.55 -12.43 17.87
CA THR A 98 -14.25 -11.61 19.05
C THR A 98 -15.51 -11.25 19.85
N VAL A 99 -16.61 -10.90 19.18
CA VAL A 99 -17.91 -10.73 19.85
C VAL A 99 -18.35 -12.04 20.50
N SER A 100 -18.25 -13.17 19.79
CA SER A 100 -18.58 -14.49 20.36
C SER A 100 -17.68 -14.88 21.54
N ALA A 101 -16.40 -14.50 21.52
CA ALA A 101 -15.49 -14.72 22.63
C ALA A 101 -15.91 -13.92 23.88
N SER A 102 -16.44 -12.70 23.71
CA SER A 102 -16.92 -11.91 24.84
C SER A 102 -18.11 -12.54 25.58
N ASP A 103 -18.91 -13.35 24.89
CA ASP A 103 -20.05 -14.09 25.46
C ASP A 103 -19.67 -15.47 26.05
N ALA A 104 -18.43 -15.94 25.85
CA ALA A 104 -18.03 -17.26 26.31
C ALA A 104 -17.94 -17.32 27.85
N LEU A 105 -18.45 -18.40 28.44
CA LEU A 105 -18.54 -18.57 29.89
C LEU A 105 -17.20 -18.91 30.54
N THR A 106 -16.34 -19.67 29.86
CA THR A 106 -15.05 -20.11 30.42
C THR A 106 -13.88 -19.34 29.83
N GLN A 107 -12.87 -19.08 30.66
CA GLN A 107 -11.66 -18.38 30.24
C GLN A 107 -10.88 -19.15 29.16
N ASN A 108 -10.88 -20.48 29.22
CA ASN A 108 -10.25 -21.32 28.22
C ASN A 108 -10.95 -21.21 26.85
N ASP A 109 -12.29 -21.15 26.84
CA ASP A 109 -13.04 -20.96 25.60
C ASP A 109 -12.78 -19.56 25.01
N LYS A 110 -12.71 -18.52 25.85
CA LYS A 110 -12.31 -17.16 25.40
C LYS A 110 -10.95 -17.17 24.71
N LEU A 111 -9.95 -17.79 25.35
CA LEU A 111 -8.60 -17.89 24.80
C LEU A 111 -8.57 -18.66 23.48
N ARG A 112 -9.30 -19.76 23.39
CA ARG A 112 -9.39 -20.56 22.15
C ARG A 112 -10.04 -19.77 21.01
N ILE A 113 -11.20 -19.15 21.25
CA ILE A 113 -11.91 -18.37 20.23
C ILE A 113 -11.08 -17.16 19.78
N MET A 114 -10.39 -16.48 20.71
CA MET A 114 -9.52 -15.35 20.37
C MET A 114 -8.27 -15.78 19.59
N LYS A 115 -7.71 -16.96 19.90
CA LYS A 115 -6.64 -17.57 19.11
C LYS A 115 -7.12 -17.85 17.68
N ASP A 116 -8.28 -18.49 17.52
CA ASP A 116 -8.88 -18.77 16.22
C ASP A 116 -9.18 -17.47 15.44
N ALA A 117 -9.69 -16.43 16.10
CA ALA A 117 -9.92 -15.12 15.50
C ALA A 117 -8.62 -14.48 14.97
N THR A 118 -7.54 -14.60 15.74
CA THR A 118 -6.21 -14.10 15.35
C THR A 118 -5.67 -14.88 14.15
N ASP A 119 -5.78 -16.21 14.18
CA ASP A 119 -5.34 -17.08 13.09
C ASP A 119 -6.11 -16.81 11.79
N VAL A 120 -7.43 -16.58 11.87
CA VAL A 120 -8.26 -16.21 10.72
C VAL A 120 -7.82 -14.89 10.09
N VAL A 121 -7.50 -13.87 10.89
CA VAL A 121 -7.01 -12.59 10.35
C VAL A 121 -5.61 -12.72 9.75
N LEU A 122 -4.70 -13.44 10.41
CA LEU A 122 -3.36 -13.68 9.87
C LEU A 122 -3.42 -14.48 8.57
N GLN A 123 -4.30 -15.48 8.48
CA GLN A 123 -4.53 -16.23 7.26
C GLN A 123 -5.11 -15.34 6.15
N GLY A 124 -6.06 -14.46 6.47
CA GLY A 124 -6.60 -13.49 5.52
C GLY A 124 -5.54 -12.53 4.96
N ILE A 125 -4.64 -12.05 5.82
CA ILE A 125 -3.49 -11.22 5.44
C ILE A 125 -2.56 -12.00 4.50
N ARG A 126 -2.24 -13.27 4.84
CA ARG A 126 -1.40 -14.14 4.01
C ARG A 126 -2.02 -14.41 2.64
N GLN A 127 -3.30 -14.78 2.60
CA GLN A 127 -4.04 -15.02 1.35
C GLN A 127 -4.11 -13.77 0.48
N THR A 128 -4.30 -12.60 1.08
CA THR A 128 -4.25 -11.31 0.35
C THR A 128 -2.85 -11.07 -0.22
N GLY A 129 -1.80 -11.38 0.54
CA GLY A 129 -0.41 -11.32 0.11
C GLY A 129 -0.11 -12.24 -1.06
N GLU A 130 -0.49 -13.51 -0.97
CA GLU A 130 -0.32 -14.50 -2.04
C GLU A 130 -1.09 -14.11 -3.31
N SER A 131 -2.34 -13.64 -3.15
CA SER A 131 -3.13 -13.13 -4.27
C SER A 131 -2.46 -11.92 -4.94
N TYR A 132 -1.87 -11.01 -4.15
CA TYR A 132 -1.13 -9.88 -4.70
C TYR A 132 0.16 -10.32 -5.41
N ILE A 133 0.94 -11.23 -4.83
CA ILE A 133 2.17 -11.77 -5.42
C ILE A 133 1.86 -12.44 -6.77
N SER A 134 0.81 -13.27 -6.83
CA SER A 134 0.39 -13.91 -8.09
C SER A 134 -0.01 -12.89 -9.17
N LYS A 135 -0.67 -11.80 -8.76
CA LYS A 135 -1.04 -10.68 -9.67
C LYS A 135 0.17 -9.84 -10.09
N LEU A 136 1.29 -9.89 -9.37
CA LEU A 136 2.50 -9.13 -9.67
C LEU A 136 3.29 -9.73 -10.85
N GLN A 137 3.09 -11.00 -11.17
CA GLN A 137 3.76 -11.67 -12.29
C GLN A 137 3.44 -11.00 -13.64
N PHE A 138 2.17 -10.69 -13.90
CA PHE A 138 1.74 -10.03 -15.14
C PHE A 138 2.37 -8.64 -15.36
N PRO A 139 2.28 -7.68 -14.42
CA PRO A 139 2.90 -6.37 -14.60
C PRO A 139 4.43 -6.47 -14.62
N CYS A 140 5.04 -7.42 -13.91
CA CYS A 140 6.48 -7.69 -14.02
C CYS A 140 6.85 -8.14 -15.45
N MET A 141 6.11 -9.09 -16.02
CA MET A 141 6.27 -9.50 -17.42
C MET A 141 6.05 -8.33 -18.39
N ALA A 142 5.09 -7.44 -18.12
CA ALA A 142 4.86 -6.25 -18.93
C ALA A 142 6.05 -5.28 -18.88
N VAL A 143 6.64 -5.03 -17.70
CA VAL A 143 7.84 -4.21 -17.55
C VAL A 143 9.02 -4.83 -18.30
N PHE A 144 9.23 -6.15 -18.19
CA PHE A 144 10.28 -6.84 -18.93
C PHE A 144 10.06 -6.80 -20.45
N GLY A 145 8.83 -7.05 -20.90
CA GLY A 145 8.47 -7.02 -22.31
C GLY A 145 8.64 -5.64 -22.92
N ILE A 146 8.08 -4.61 -22.29
CA ILE A 146 8.13 -3.23 -22.81
C ILE A 146 9.51 -2.61 -22.60
N GLY A 147 10.15 -2.87 -21.45
CA GLY A 147 11.41 -2.22 -21.07
C GLY A 147 12.66 -2.86 -21.63
N ILE A 148 12.64 -4.17 -21.91
CA ILE A 148 13.83 -4.90 -22.40
C ILE A 148 13.58 -5.48 -23.79
N MET A 149 12.51 -6.26 -23.97
CA MET A 149 12.31 -6.99 -25.24
C MET A 149 12.00 -6.04 -26.40
N VAL A 150 11.11 -5.06 -26.21
CA VAL A 150 10.74 -4.10 -27.27
C VAL A 150 11.96 -3.28 -27.74
N PRO A 151 12.75 -2.63 -26.87
CA PRO A 151 13.95 -1.93 -27.29
C PRO A 151 14.95 -2.83 -28.01
N MET A 152 15.16 -4.05 -27.51
CA MET A 152 16.09 -5.00 -28.13
C MET A 152 15.65 -5.38 -29.55
N ILE A 153 14.36 -5.68 -29.75
CA ILE A 153 13.80 -6.01 -31.07
C ILE A 153 13.93 -4.81 -32.01
N VAL A 154 13.53 -3.61 -31.58
CA VAL A 154 13.62 -2.39 -32.39
C VAL A 154 15.06 -2.11 -32.81
N LEU A 155 16.03 -2.24 -31.88
CA LEU A 155 17.45 -2.05 -32.19
C LEU A 155 17.99 -3.12 -33.13
N SER A 156 17.53 -4.37 -33.02
CA SER A 156 17.92 -5.46 -33.93
C SER A 156 17.35 -5.31 -35.35
N LEU A 157 16.16 -4.72 -35.47
CA LEU A 157 15.50 -4.47 -36.77
C LEU A 157 15.96 -3.16 -37.42
N ALA A 158 16.46 -2.20 -36.63
CA ALA A 158 16.98 -0.93 -37.12
C ALA A 158 18.00 -1.07 -38.29
N PRO A 159 19.03 -1.94 -38.24
CA PRO A 159 19.95 -2.11 -39.37
C PRO A 159 19.28 -2.71 -40.62
N MET A 160 18.28 -3.58 -40.47
CA MET A 160 17.51 -4.10 -41.62
C MET A 160 16.65 -3.01 -42.28
N LEU A 161 16.13 -2.07 -41.49
CA LEU A 161 15.43 -0.89 -42.00
C LEU A 161 16.38 0.09 -42.70
N GLY A 162 17.63 0.20 -42.23
CA GLY A 162 18.64 1.10 -42.79
C GLY A 162 19.36 0.62 -44.05
N ILE A 163 19.57 -0.69 -44.20
CA ILE A 163 20.39 -1.27 -45.29
C ILE A 163 19.54 -1.56 -46.56
N GLY A 164 18.21 -1.64 -46.43
CA GLY A 164 17.37 -2.24 -47.46
C GLY A 164 16.53 -1.30 -48.34
N GLY A 165 16.09 -0.11 -47.90
CA GLY A 165 15.23 0.80 -48.68
C GLY A 165 13.90 0.25 -49.26
N MET A 166 13.67 -1.07 -49.22
CA MET A 166 12.57 -1.80 -49.86
C MET A 166 11.36 -1.95 -48.94
N PHE A 167 11.55 -1.85 -47.62
CA PHE A 167 10.47 -1.65 -46.65
C PHE A 167 10.37 -0.16 -46.32
N LYS A 168 9.96 0.66 -47.29
CA LYS A 168 9.38 1.97 -46.99
C LYS A 168 8.05 1.68 -46.28
N LEU A 169 8.05 1.70 -44.95
CA LEU A 169 6.81 1.88 -44.18
C LEU A 169 6.03 3.04 -44.85
N PRO A 170 4.71 2.89 -45.05
CA PRO A 170 3.93 3.93 -45.71
C PRO A 170 4.07 5.23 -44.90
N ALA A 171 4.78 6.21 -45.48
CA ALA A 171 4.95 7.59 -45.05
C ALA A 171 5.21 7.85 -43.54
N GLY A 172 6.45 8.21 -43.18
CA GLY A 172 6.68 9.17 -42.07
C GLY A 172 7.47 8.71 -40.82
N PHE A 173 8.04 7.50 -40.78
CA PHE A 173 8.91 7.11 -39.66
C PHE A 173 10.38 7.43 -39.96
N ASP A 174 10.79 8.67 -39.71
CA ASP A 174 12.21 9.04 -39.68
C ASP A 174 12.95 8.31 -38.53
N GLU A 175 14.26 8.12 -38.68
CA GLU A 175 15.14 7.55 -37.63
C GLU A 175 14.99 8.31 -36.30
N SER A 176 14.73 9.62 -36.37
CA SER A 176 14.43 10.50 -35.24
C SER A 176 13.12 10.14 -34.54
N THR A 177 12.09 9.73 -35.27
CA THR A 177 10.78 9.32 -34.75
C THR A 177 10.89 8.01 -33.99
N ILE A 178 11.60 7.01 -34.54
CA ILE A 178 11.84 5.72 -33.86
C ILE A 178 12.62 5.95 -32.56
N ARG A 179 13.64 6.81 -32.60
CA ARG A 179 14.44 7.18 -31.43
C ARG A 179 13.59 7.86 -30.36
N MET A 180 12.75 8.84 -30.71
CA MET A 180 11.86 9.51 -29.76
C MET A 180 10.81 8.55 -29.18
N VAL A 181 10.23 7.66 -29.99
CA VAL A 181 9.26 6.68 -29.51
C VAL A 181 9.91 5.76 -28.48
N VAL A 182 11.08 5.18 -28.76
CA VAL A 182 11.76 4.30 -27.79
C VAL A 182 12.19 5.08 -26.53
N LEU A 183 12.70 6.31 -26.68
CA LEU A 183 13.23 7.08 -25.56
C LEU A 183 12.15 7.68 -24.64
N PHE A 184 10.94 7.91 -25.14
CA PHE A 184 9.84 8.48 -24.35
C PHE A 184 8.71 7.48 -24.06
N LEU A 185 8.26 6.69 -25.04
CA LEU A 185 7.14 5.76 -24.88
C LEU A 185 7.48 4.63 -23.91
N VAL A 186 8.70 4.08 -24.00
CA VAL A 186 9.13 2.96 -23.13
C VAL A 186 9.23 3.41 -21.68
N PRO A 187 9.91 4.51 -21.32
CA PRO A 187 9.91 4.99 -19.93
C PRO A 187 8.52 5.40 -19.43
N LEU A 188 7.71 6.07 -20.26
CA LEU A 188 6.36 6.49 -19.88
C LEU A 188 5.46 5.30 -19.57
N SER A 189 5.52 4.25 -20.39
CA SER A 189 4.75 3.03 -20.19
C SER A 189 5.24 2.24 -18.96
N ILE A 190 6.55 2.17 -18.69
CA ILE A 190 7.07 1.59 -17.45
C ILE A 190 6.58 2.35 -16.23
N ILE A 191 6.63 3.69 -16.24
CA ILE A 191 6.10 4.53 -15.16
C ILE A 191 4.60 4.25 -14.95
N ALA A 192 3.82 4.16 -16.02
CA ALA A 192 2.39 3.84 -15.94
C ALA A 192 2.15 2.46 -15.29
N VAL A 193 2.98 1.46 -15.63
CA VAL A 193 2.89 0.13 -15.01
C VAL A 193 3.29 0.19 -13.53
N ILE A 194 4.34 0.92 -13.16
CA ILE A 194 4.76 1.11 -11.75
C ILE A 194 3.65 1.78 -10.94
N LEU A 195 3.02 2.83 -11.47
CA LEU A 195 1.90 3.49 -10.81
C LEU A 195 0.70 2.55 -10.66
N SER A 196 0.42 1.72 -11.67
CA SER A 196 -0.63 0.70 -11.62
C SER A 196 -0.37 -0.38 -10.58
N ILE A 197 0.89 -0.86 -10.45
CA ILE A 197 1.30 -1.81 -9.41
C ILE A 197 1.09 -1.18 -8.03
N LYS A 198 1.55 0.05 -7.86
CA LYS A 198 1.50 0.77 -6.59
C LYS A 198 0.06 0.99 -6.13
N ASP A 199 -0.82 1.43 -7.02
CA ASP A 199 -2.24 1.58 -6.69
C ASP A 199 -2.86 0.22 -6.33
N LYS A 200 -2.46 -0.86 -6.97
CA LYS A 200 -2.99 -2.21 -6.66
C LYS A 200 -2.40 -2.83 -5.39
N ASN A 201 -1.42 -2.21 -4.73
CA ASN A 201 -0.78 -2.75 -3.54
C ASN A 201 -1.73 -2.69 -2.33
N PRO A 202 -2.17 -3.84 -1.80
CA PRO A 202 -3.11 -3.87 -0.67
C PRO A 202 -2.46 -3.47 0.66
N PHE A 203 -1.12 -3.46 0.74
CA PHE A 203 -0.37 -3.15 1.97
C PHE A 203 0.14 -1.71 2.02
N MET A 204 -0.04 -0.91 0.96
CA MET A 204 0.35 0.50 0.97
C MET A 204 -0.80 1.36 1.46
N ASP A 205 -0.50 2.27 2.38
CA ASP A 205 -1.46 3.23 2.92
C ASP A 205 -1.79 4.26 1.83
N THR A 206 -2.83 3.97 1.04
CA THR A 206 -3.24 4.77 -0.13
C THR A 206 -3.95 6.08 0.25
N LYS A 207 -3.61 6.69 1.39
CA LYS A 207 -4.06 8.06 1.71
C LYS A 207 -3.11 9.07 1.09
N GLY A 208 -3.40 9.40 -0.17
CA GLY A 208 -3.27 10.76 -0.67
C GLY A 208 -1.88 11.38 -0.74
N ASP A 209 -0.84 10.63 -1.13
CA ASP A 209 0.41 11.25 -1.54
C ASP A 209 0.35 11.53 -3.06
N TRP A 210 -0.37 12.59 -3.45
CA TRP A 210 -0.04 13.34 -4.68
C TRP A 210 1.43 13.83 -4.65
N ASN A 211 2.06 13.81 -3.47
CA ASN A 211 3.50 13.91 -3.34
C ASN A 211 4.26 12.85 -4.12
N ASP A 212 3.73 11.65 -4.39
CA ASP A 212 4.46 10.68 -5.22
C ASP A 212 4.49 11.07 -6.69
N LEU A 213 3.47 11.77 -7.20
CA LEU A 213 3.54 12.38 -8.53
C LEU A 213 4.50 13.58 -8.52
N TRP A 214 4.49 14.39 -7.44
CA TRP A 214 5.47 15.45 -7.18
C TRP A 214 6.91 14.92 -7.04
N ARG A 215 7.09 13.64 -6.68
CA ARG A 215 8.40 12.97 -6.60
C ARG A 215 8.93 12.53 -7.97
N VAL A 216 8.05 12.31 -8.96
CA VAL A 216 8.43 12.07 -10.37
C VAL A 216 8.45 13.37 -11.18
N ALA A 217 7.78 14.42 -10.69
CA ALA A 217 7.76 15.76 -11.27
C ALA A 217 9.13 16.39 -11.56
N PRO A 218 10.25 16.11 -10.85
CA PRO A 218 11.54 16.67 -11.24
C PRO A 218 12.06 16.13 -12.58
N GLY A 219 11.56 14.97 -13.05
CA GLY A 219 11.79 14.50 -14.42
C GLY A 219 11.06 15.35 -15.46
N ILE A 220 9.95 15.99 -15.09
CA ILE A 220 9.20 16.93 -15.95
C ILE A 220 9.94 18.27 -16.01
N ILE A 221 10.71 18.66 -14.97
CA ILE A 221 11.52 19.89 -14.94
C ILE A 221 12.63 19.90 -16.01
N ALA A 222 13.07 18.73 -16.49
CA ALA A 222 14.04 18.66 -17.59
C ALA A 222 13.50 19.29 -18.90
N PHE A 223 12.19 19.19 -19.15
CA PHE A 223 11.58 19.65 -20.39
C PHE A 223 11.52 21.20 -20.51
N PRO A 224 11.06 21.96 -19.50
CA PRO A 224 11.13 23.42 -19.49
C PRO A 224 12.55 23.97 -19.52
N VAL A 225 13.50 23.30 -18.84
CA VAL A 225 14.91 23.73 -18.80
C VAL A 225 15.57 23.58 -20.17
N ALA A 226 15.29 22.48 -20.88
CA ALA A 226 15.73 22.28 -22.25
C ALA A 226 15.12 23.33 -23.19
N TYR A 227 13.82 23.63 -23.04
CA TYR A 227 13.11 24.62 -23.84
C TYR A 227 13.65 26.04 -23.65
N LEU A 228 13.90 26.45 -22.40
CA LEU A 228 14.50 27.76 -22.07
C LEU A 228 15.94 27.90 -22.58
N MET A 229 16.74 26.83 -22.55
CA MET A 229 18.12 26.85 -23.06
C MET A 229 18.18 27.00 -24.59
N ILE A 230 17.28 26.31 -25.31
CA ILE A 230 17.14 26.45 -26.76
C ILE A 230 16.65 27.86 -27.13
N GLY A 231 15.71 28.43 -26.36
CA GLY A 231 15.25 29.80 -26.53
C GLY A 231 16.32 30.88 -26.31
N ASN A 232 17.39 30.56 -25.58
CA ASN A 232 18.54 31.43 -25.35
C ASN A 232 19.70 31.21 -26.35
N GLY A 233 19.50 30.42 -27.41
CA GLY A 233 20.46 30.27 -28.50
C GLY A 233 21.60 29.26 -28.25
N PHE A 234 21.47 28.39 -27.23
CA PHE A 234 22.42 27.30 -27.01
C PHE A 234 22.21 26.14 -27.99
N ASP A 235 23.31 25.49 -28.37
CA ASP A 235 23.28 24.32 -29.26
C ASP A 235 22.42 23.19 -28.66
N MET A 236 21.64 22.52 -29.51
CA MET A 236 20.59 21.57 -29.12
C MET A 236 21.15 20.40 -28.30
N ARG A 237 22.39 19.99 -28.59
CA ARG A 237 23.09 18.92 -27.84
C ARG A 237 23.45 19.34 -26.42
N THR A 238 23.97 20.56 -26.24
CA THR A 238 24.37 21.07 -24.93
C THR A 238 23.15 21.27 -24.01
N SER A 239 22.06 21.78 -24.57
CA SER A 239 20.78 21.98 -23.88
C SER A 239 20.20 20.66 -23.36
N MET A 240 20.27 19.58 -24.14
CA MET A 240 19.80 18.26 -23.73
C MET A 240 20.61 17.68 -22.58
N VAL A 241 21.94 17.75 -22.64
CA VAL A 241 22.81 17.19 -21.58
C VAL A 241 22.63 17.93 -20.26
N VAL A 242 22.57 19.26 -20.29
CA VAL A 242 22.37 20.08 -19.09
C VAL A 242 21.01 19.80 -18.45
N SER A 243 19.95 19.69 -19.26
CA SER A 243 18.61 19.37 -18.76
C SER A 243 18.53 17.98 -18.10
N ALA A 244 19.25 16.99 -18.64
CA ALA A 244 19.31 15.64 -18.08
C ALA A 244 20.04 15.60 -16.72
N ILE A 245 21.13 16.36 -16.57
CA ILE A 245 21.87 16.48 -15.31
C ILE A 245 21.00 17.14 -14.25
N VAL A 246 20.34 18.25 -14.59
CA VAL A 246 19.46 18.99 -13.66
C VAL A 246 18.26 18.13 -13.23
N GLY A 247 17.62 17.43 -14.16
CA GLY A 247 16.53 16.50 -13.84
C GLY A 247 16.98 15.36 -12.93
N SER A 248 18.14 14.76 -13.21
CA SER A 248 18.71 13.68 -12.40
C SER A 248 19.06 14.13 -10.97
N LEU A 249 19.64 15.32 -10.83
CA LEU A 249 19.98 15.89 -9.52
C LEU A 249 18.74 16.24 -8.70
N ALA A 250 17.70 16.77 -9.34
CA ALA A 250 16.45 17.10 -8.67
C ALA A 250 15.71 15.83 -8.19
N ILE A 251 15.74 14.75 -8.98
CA ILE A 251 15.24 13.43 -8.55
C ILE A 251 16.05 12.93 -7.35
N TYR A 252 17.38 12.97 -7.42
CA TYR A 252 18.25 12.51 -6.33
C TYR A 252 17.97 13.21 -5.00
N LEU A 253 17.84 14.53 -5.00
CA LEU A 253 17.54 15.32 -3.80
C LEU A 253 16.15 14.99 -3.22
N SER A 254 15.15 14.79 -4.07
CA SER A 254 13.80 14.42 -3.62
C SER A 254 13.73 13.02 -2.99
N VAL A 255 14.57 12.09 -3.45
CA VAL A 255 14.59 10.69 -2.99
C VAL A 255 15.45 10.49 -1.74
N ASN A 256 16.50 11.29 -1.56
CA ASN A 256 17.49 11.09 -0.48
C ASN A 256 16.86 11.15 0.93
N GLY A 257 15.87 12.01 1.15
CA GLY A 257 15.14 12.08 2.42
C GLY A 257 14.39 10.79 2.76
N ILE A 258 13.89 10.06 1.77
CA ILE A 258 13.17 8.79 1.94
C ILE A 258 14.16 7.66 2.21
N VAL A 259 15.24 7.60 1.44
CA VAL A 259 16.31 6.60 1.63
C VAL A 259 16.88 6.70 3.05
N ARG A 260 17.03 7.91 3.58
CA ARG A 260 17.48 8.13 4.95
C ARG A 260 16.49 7.59 5.99
N LYS A 261 15.19 7.90 5.84
CA LYS A 261 14.13 7.36 6.72
C LYS A 261 14.06 5.83 6.67
N GLU A 262 14.21 5.24 5.49
CA GLU A 262 14.19 3.78 5.36
C GLU A 262 15.44 3.14 5.98
N LYS A 263 16.63 3.75 5.82
CA LYS A 263 17.84 3.29 6.51
C LYS A 263 17.69 3.34 8.03
N GLU A 264 17.05 4.39 8.56
CA GLU A 264 16.75 4.49 9.99
C GLU A 264 15.78 3.39 10.44
N ARG A 265 14.70 3.14 9.68
CA ARG A 265 13.76 2.04 9.96
C ARG A 265 14.44 0.68 9.99
N VAL A 266 15.28 0.37 8.99
CA VAL A 266 16.04 -0.89 8.92
C VAL A 266 17.01 -1.02 10.10
N LYS A 267 17.61 0.08 10.55
CA LYS A 267 18.49 0.07 11.73
C LYS A 267 17.72 -0.25 13.01
N VAL A 268 16.53 0.31 13.19
CA VAL A 268 15.65 0.00 14.32
C VAL A 268 15.20 -1.46 14.27
N GLU A 269 14.80 -1.97 13.12
CA GLU A 269 14.37 -3.37 12.96
C GLU A 269 15.49 -4.36 13.31
N LYS A 270 16.72 -4.10 12.85
CA LYS A 270 17.90 -4.88 13.24
C LYS A 270 18.16 -4.80 14.74
N GLY A 271 18.00 -3.62 15.34
CA GLY A 271 18.11 -3.42 16.79
C GLY A 271 17.14 -4.32 17.56
N ILE A 272 15.85 -4.30 17.18
CA ILE A 272 14.81 -5.13 17.82
C ILE A 272 15.13 -6.62 17.65
N ARG A 273 15.54 -7.05 16.46
CA ARG A 273 15.91 -8.45 16.20
C ARG A 273 17.07 -8.91 17.10
N ASN A 274 18.09 -8.07 17.24
CA ASN A 274 19.24 -8.36 18.09
C ASN A 274 18.84 -8.40 19.57
N SER A 275 18.00 -7.46 20.03
CA SER A 275 17.48 -7.48 21.41
C SER A 275 16.63 -8.72 21.69
N LEU A 276 15.80 -9.15 20.73
CA LEU A 276 15.00 -10.37 20.86
C LEU A 276 15.88 -11.63 20.91
N PHE A 277 16.95 -11.66 20.11
CA PHE A 277 17.93 -12.74 20.12
C PHE A 277 18.69 -12.80 21.45
N ASP A 278 19.15 -11.64 21.95
CA ASP A 278 19.84 -11.56 23.25
C ASP A 278 18.93 -11.97 24.41
N LEU A 279 17.68 -11.51 24.40
CA LEU A 279 16.65 -11.92 25.37
C LEU A 279 16.41 -13.44 25.31
N GLY A 280 16.28 -14.00 24.11
CA GLY A 280 16.13 -15.45 23.92
C GLY A 280 17.34 -16.23 24.43
N ASN A 281 18.55 -15.72 24.18
CA ASN A 281 19.78 -16.34 24.63
C ASN A 281 19.93 -16.29 26.15
N ARG A 282 19.55 -15.17 26.79
CA ARG A 282 19.51 -15.02 28.26
C ARG A 282 18.47 -15.94 28.92
N MET A 283 17.29 -16.10 28.31
CA MET A 283 16.28 -17.04 28.78
C MET A 283 16.76 -18.51 28.68
N VAL A 284 17.45 -18.88 27.61
CA VAL A 284 17.99 -20.24 27.42
C VAL A 284 19.15 -20.52 28.37
N THR A 285 19.99 -19.52 28.65
CA THR A 285 21.13 -19.65 29.57
C THR A 285 20.71 -19.61 31.04
N GLY A 286 19.43 -19.34 31.34
CA GLY A 286 18.91 -19.34 32.71
C GLY A 286 19.42 -18.17 33.55
N GLU A 287 19.91 -17.11 32.92
CA GLU A 287 20.20 -15.85 33.60
C GLU A 287 18.87 -15.20 33.98
N ASN A 288 18.41 -15.52 35.19
CA ASN A 288 17.28 -14.86 35.82
C ASN A 288 17.59 -13.37 35.98
N PHE A 289 16.59 -12.52 35.71
CA PHE A 289 16.61 -11.09 35.98
C PHE A 289 16.91 -10.78 37.45
#